data_AF-A0A7C7W126-F1
#
_entry.id   AF-A0A7C7W126-F1
#
_cell.length_a   1.000
_cell.length_b   1.000
_cell.length_c   1.000
_cell.angle_alpha   90.00
_cell.angle_beta   90.00
_cell.angle_gamma   90.00
#
_symmetry.space_group_name_H-M   'P 1'
#
loop_
_entity.id
_entity.type
_entity.pdbx_description
1 polymer ?
#
loop_
_entity_poly.entity_id
_entity_poly.type
_entity_poly.pdbx_seq_one_letter_code
_entity_poly.pdbx_strand_id
1 'polypeptide(L)' 'MAGNVWEWTQTDHERSGKVVRGGSWRNGVQSLKSSHRIASLVIHKFHYVGFRCAH' A
#
# COMPACT_ATOMS: atom_id res chain seq x y z
N MET A 1 8.48 -4.09 6.03
CA MET A 1 7.55 -5.20 5.80
C MET A 1 7.17 -5.20 4.34
N ALA A 2 7.32 -6.31 3.65
CA ALA A 2 7.14 -6.35 2.20
C ALA A 2 6.49 -7.66 1.74
N GLY A 3 5.54 -7.58 0.81
CA GLY A 3 4.84 -8.72 0.22
C GLY A 3 3.48 -9.03 0.86
N ASN A 4 2.81 -10.05 0.31
CA ASN A 4 1.41 -10.43 0.56
C ASN A 4 0.40 -9.38 0.11
N VAL A 5 0.27 -8.26 0.82
CA VAL A 5 -0.72 -7.23 0.53
C VAL A 5 -0.13 -5.84 0.70
N TRP A 6 -0.62 -4.90 -0.12
CA TRP A 6 -0.42 -3.49 0.17
C TRP A 6 -1.15 -3.12 1.46
N GLU A 7 -0.51 -2.33 2.30
CA GLU A 7 -1.06 -1.91 3.57
C GLU A 7 -1.50 -0.45 3.48
N TRP A 8 -2.78 -0.19 3.76
CA TRP A 8 -3.30 1.17 3.91
C TRP A 8 -2.61 1.91 5.06
N THR A 9 -2.32 3.17 4.81
CA THR A 9 -1.80 4.10 5.83
C THR A 9 -2.73 5.30 5.96
N GLN A 10 -2.70 5.96 7.12
CA GLN A 10 -3.51 7.18 7.33
C GLN A 10 -3.02 8.38 6.51
N THR A 11 -1.77 8.33 6.01
CA THR A 11 -1.13 9.40 5.25
C THR A 11 -1.82 9.64 3.91
N ASP A 12 -2.17 10.90 3.65
CA ASP A 12 -2.63 11.34 2.32
C ASP A 12 -1.50 11.36 1.31
N HIS A 13 -1.81 10.98 0.08
CA HIS A 13 -0.85 11.05 -1.03
C HIS A 13 -0.98 12.41 -1.74
N GLU A 14 0.14 12.99 -2.19
CA GLU A 14 0.17 14.35 -2.74
C GLU A 14 -0.68 14.49 -4.02
N ARG A 15 -0.82 13.39 -4.75
CA ARG A 15 -1.59 13.27 -6.00
C ARG A 15 -3.05 12.83 -5.83
N SER A 16 -3.62 12.93 -4.62
CA SER A 16 -4.93 12.39 -4.23
C SER A 16 -4.92 10.92 -3.79
N GLY A 17 -5.86 10.57 -2.92
CA GLY A 17 -5.98 9.24 -2.29
C GLY A 17 -5.11 9.08 -1.03
N LYS A 18 -5.06 7.83 -0.53
CA LYS A 18 -4.22 7.47 0.61
C LYS A 18 -2.98 6.72 0.14
N VAL A 19 -1.91 6.84 0.91
CA VAL A 19 -0.67 6.10 0.69
C VAL A 19 -0.88 4.64 1.08
N VAL A 20 -0.48 3.73 0.19
CA VAL A 20 -0.30 2.30 0.51
C VAL A 20 1.16 1.89 0.37
N ARG A 21 1.63 0.98 1.23
CA ARG A 21 3.03 0.51 1.29
C ARG A 21 3.14 -1.01 1.36
N GLY A 22 4.36 -1.53 1.16
CA GLY A 22 4.69 -2.94 1.38
C GLY A 22 4.62 -3.85 0.15
N GLY A 23 3.83 -3.50 -0.87
CA GLY A 23 3.68 -4.35 -2.06
C GLY A 23 2.84 -5.60 -1.78
N SER A 24 2.29 -6.21 -2.82
CA SER A 24 1.49 -7.44 -2.71
C SER A 24 2.18 -8.64 -3.38
N TRP A 25 1.58 -9.82 -3.21
CA TRP A 25 1.99 -11.05 -3.91
C TRP A 25 2.03 -10.92 -5.44
N ARG A 26 1.29 -9.95 -6.01
CA ARG A 26 1.24 -9.70 -7.46
C ARG A 26 2.39 -8.79 -7.94
N ASN A 27 3.07 -8.08 -7.05
CA ASN A 27 4.06 -7.08 -7.44
C ASN A 27 5.48 -7.65 -7.58
N GLY A 28 6.28 -7.02 -8.44
CA GLY A 28 7.70 -7.33 -8.59
C GLY A 28 8.56 -6.71 -7.49
N VAL A 29 9.85 -7.06 -7.50
CA VAL A 29 10.83 -6.70 -6.45
C VAL A 29 10.95 -5.19 -6.20
N GLN A 30 10.69 -4.36 -7.22
CA GLN A 30 10.74 -2.90 -7.07
C GLN A 30 9.72 -2.37 -6.06
N SER A 31 8.58 -3.06 -5.90
CA SER A 31 7.52 -2.67 -4.96
C SER A 31 7.79 -3.12 -3.52
N LEU A 32 8.80 -3.98 -3.29
CA LEU A 32 9.15 -4.53 -1.98
C LEU A 32 10.10 -3.63 -1.17
N LYS A 33 10.44 -2.44 -1.68
CA LYS A 33 11.30 -1.48 -0.98
C LYS A 33 10.50 -0.76 0.12
N SER A 34 11.12 -0.57 1.28
CA SER A 34 10.53 0.14 2.42
C SER A 34 10.14 1.60 2.10
N SER A 35 10.91 2.26 1.24
CA SER A 35 10.64 3.63 0.78
C SER A 35 9.57 3.72 -0.31
N HIS A 36 9.17 2.59 -0.90
CA HIS A 36 8.22 2.59 -1.99
C HIS A 36 6.80 2.83 -1.46
N ARG A 37 6.15 3.83 -2.04
CA ARG A 37 4.79 4.25 -1.71
C ARG A 37 4.04 4.54 -3.00
N ILE A 38 2.77 4.15 -3.05
CA ILE A 38 1.88 4.48 -4.16
C ILE A 38 0.59 5.11 -3.62
N ALA A 39 -0.09 5.85 -4.49
CA ALA A 39 -1.41 6.38 -4.23
C ALA A 39 -2.48 5.34 -4.55
N SER A 40 -3.50 5.23 -3.70
CA SER A 40 -4.73 4.54 -4.06
C SER A 40 -5.93 5.31 -3.54
N LEU A 41 -6.99 5.38 -4.35
CA LEU A 41 -8.26 5.97 -3.95
C LEU A 41 -8.94 5.08 -2.91
N VAL A 42 -9.59 5.69 -1.92
CA VAL A 42 -10.28 4.97 -0.83
C VAL A 42 -11.44 4.08 -1.31
N ILE A 43 -11.93 4.30 -2.52
CA ILE A 43 -12.96 3.47 -3.17
C ILE A 43 -12.40 2.14 -3.70
N HIS A 44 -11.08 2.03 -3.87
CA HIS A 44 -10.45 0.83 -4.39
C HIS A 44 -10.36 -0.27 -3.33
N LYS A 45 -11.06 -1.38 -3.59
CA LYS A 45 -11.09 -2.58 -2.72
C LYS A 45 -10.48 -3.79 -3.42
N PHE A 46 -9.23 -3.66 -3.84
CA PHE A 46 -8.53 -4.77 -4.48
C PHE A 46 -8.25 -5.89 -3.48
N HIS A 47 -8.37 -7.14 -3.92
CA HIS A 47 -8.12 -8.34 -3.09
C HIS A 47 -6.68 -8.49 -2.60
N TYR A 48 -5.77 -7.65 -3.07
CA TYR A 48 -4.35 -7.63 -2.69
C TYR A 48 -3.97 -6.39 -1.87
N VAL A 49 -4.96 -5.71 -1.28
CA VAL A 49 -4.80 -4.57 -0.37
C VAL A 49 -5.47 -4.91 0.96
N GLY A 50 -4.79 -4.62 2.07
CA GLY A 50 -5.25 -4.83 3.42
C GLY A 50 -4.82 -3.70 4.35
N PHE A 51 -4.84 -3.96 5.66
CA PHE A 51 -4.42 -3.03 6.69
C PHE A 51 -3.62 -3.75 7.77
N ARG A 52 -2.81 -2.99 8.49
CA ARG A 52 -2.11 -3.44 9.68
C ARG A 52 -2.46 -2.50 10.83
N CYS A 53 -2.80 -3.07 11.97
CA CYS A 53 -3.05 -2.28 13.17
C CYS A 53 -1.74 -1.66 13.68
N ALA A 54 -1.83 -0.43 14.15
CA ALA A 54 -0.77 0.27 14.87
C ALA A 54 -1.36 0.84 16.17
N HIS A 55 -0.53 1.01 17.19
CA HIS A 55 -0.89 1.58 18.49
C HIS A 55 -0.19 2.93 18.67
#